data_AF-A0A3D1EQS6-F1
#
_entry.id   AF-A0A3D1EQS6-F1
#
_cell.length_a   1.000
_cell.length_b   1.000
_cell.length_c   1.000
_cell.angle_alpha   90.00
_cell.angle_beta   90.00
_cell.angle_gamma   90.00
#
_symmetry.space_group_name_H-M   'P 1'
#
loop_
_entity.id
_entity.type
_entity.pdbx_description
1 polymer ?
#
loop_
_entity_poly.entity_id
_entity_poly.type
_entity_poly.pdbx_seq_one_letter_code
_entity_poly.pdbx_strand_id
1 'polypeptide(L)'
;GELDEPRELVKGSVPNMLAGSTAPEINPEQSGRLELAHWITDEQNTLTARVWANRIWLHLMGRPLVETPDNFGVSGQSPSHPELLDKLATRLVELDWNTDALIREIVLSRTWGLSNDHQSAAHAKDPENKLYWRSTPRRLPAESIRDSMLMASGELVSSRPEGSPISFAPGSARLGQLQTQLSGPDHHRSVYLPSLRGAPPEFLAAFDGADPSFVTGIRDETNVPTQALQLLNDDFVVGRADALARQVLQTTRSDAQHVREVFRRTLGREPTAAEQRSATTFMQDVSRLHAREGAFGSLDSPDQQSRSRLRRLAPDATQEVLDRSMREAGVPPEQMDRVRQLLEAEDLPRSVERQLNRLRRQGIERSDPRFPDRLRRLLDARDRLANLPSYASSREFRPTDSGPLDARTAAWSALAQALFASADFLYRP
;
A
#
# COMPACT_ATOMS: atom_id res chain seq x y z
N GLY A 1 0.13 -33.60 21.64
CA GLY A 1 0.26 -33.38 23.09
C GLY A 1 0.16 -31.90 23.37
N GLU A 2 0.17 -31.51 24.63
CA GLU A 2 0.48 -30.12 24.99
C GLU A 2 1.98 -29.87 24.79
N LEU A 3 2.41 -28.60 24.75
CA LEU A 3 3.82 -28.24 24.59
C LEU A 3 4.72 -28.90 25.65
N ASP A 4 4.19 -29.03 26.87
CA ASP A 4 4.91 -29.59 28.02
C ASP A 4 4.64 -31.10 28.21
N GLU A 5 3.70 -31.67 27.45
CA GLU A 5 3.35 -33.09 27.47
C GLU A 5 3.26 -33.66 26.03
N PRO A 6 4.42 -33.85 25.38
CA PRO A 6 4.46 -34.44 24.04
C PRO A 6 3.87 -35.86 24.08
N ARG A 7 2.94 -36.12 23.17
CA ARG A 7 2.34 -37.45 22.94
C ARG A 7 3.10 -38.19 21.85
N GLU A 8 2.57 -39.34 21.43
CA GLU A 8 3.10 -40.12 20.32
C GLU A 8 3.41 -39.25 19.10
N LEU A 9 4.56 -39.57 18.49
CA LEU A 9 5.09 -38.85 17.34
C LEU A 9 4.20 -39.18 16.12
N VAL A 10 3.47 -38.18 15.63
CA VAL A 10 2.61 -38.33 14.46
C VAL A 10 3.46 -38.15 13.20
N LYS A 11 3.48 -39.17 12.33
CA LYS A 11 4.11 -39.06 11.01
C LYS A 11 3.28 -38.15 10.11
N GLY A 12 3.96 -37.36 9.27
CA GLY A 12 3.30 -36.53 8.26
C GLY A 12 2.36 -37.38 7.41
N SER A 13 1.08 -37.01 7.38
CA SER A 13 0.04 -37.67 6.60
C SER A 13 -1.10 -36.68 6.36
N VAL A 14 -1.92 -36.93 5.35
CA VAL A 14 -3.18 -36.21 5.15
C VAL A 14 -4.24 -36.70 6.13
N PRO A 15 -5.20 -35.85 6.55
CA PRO A 15 -6.30 -36.29 7.40
C PRO A 15 -7.05 -37.46 6.76
N ASN A 16 -7.07 -38.62 7.42
CA ASN A 16 -7.68 -39.85 6.89
C ASN A 16 -9.14 -39.67 6.46
N MET A 17 -9.90 -38.79 7.13
CA MET A 17 -11.29 -38.47 6.73
C MET A 17 -11.40 -37.80 5.36
N LEU A 18 -10.39 -37.05 4.94
CA LEU A 18 -10.38 -36.35 3.65
C LEU A 18 -9.73 -37.20 2.56
N ALA A 19 -8.73 -37.99 2.93
CA ALA A 19 -7.89 -38.73 1.99
C ALA A 19 -8.53 -40.01 1.47
N GLY A 20 -9.31 -40.71 2.31
CA GLY A 20 -9.87 -42.02 1.96
C GLY A 20 -8.79 -42.96 1.41
N SER A 21 -9.07 -43.60 0.26
CA SER A 21 -8.14 -44.49 -0.44
C SER A 21 -7.12 -43.76 -1.33
N THR A 22 -7.19 -42.44 -1.44
CA THR A 22 -6.33 -41.63 -2.34
C THR A 22 -5.20 -40.93 -1.59
N ALA A 23 -4.97 -41.27 -0.32
CA ALA A 23 -3.92 -40.66 0.49
C ALA A 23 -2.55 -40.81 -0.19
N PRO A 24 -1.81 -39.71 -0.42
CA PRO A 24 -0.46 -39.80 -0.95
C PRO A 24 0.46 -40.47 0.08
N GLU A 25 1.36 -41.31 -0.41
CA GLU A 25 2.47 -41.80 0.39
C GLU A 25 3.44 -40.63 0.65
N ILE A 26 3.66 -40.30 1.92
CA ILE A 26 4.56 -39.22 2.31
C ILE A 26 5.91 -39.82 2.69
N ASN A 27 6.98 -39.35 2.03
CA ASN A 27 8.33 -39.73 2.42
C ASN A 27 8.65 -39.20 3.82
N PRO A 28 8.95 -40.06 4.81
CA PRO A 28 9.24 -39.64 6.18
C PRO A 28 10.53 -38.80 6.33
N GLU A 29 11.41 -38.80 5.32
CA GLU A 29 12.63 -37.98 5.31
C GLU A 29 12.39 -36.57 4.73
N GLN A 30 11.21 -36.29 4.18
CA GLN A 30 10.85 -35.01 3.60
C GLN A 30 9.68 -34.35 4.34
N SER A 31 9.37 -33.10 3.96
CA SER A 31 8.27 -32.36 4.59
C SER A 31 6.87 -32.90 4.24
N GLY A 32 6.73 -33.69 3.16
CA GLY A 32 5.44 -34.15 2.64
C GLY A 32 4.61 -33.09 1.91
N ARG A 33 5.11 -31.85 1.79
CA ARG A 33 4.35 -30.73 1.19
C ARG A 33 4.15 -30.88 -0.31
N LEU A 34 5.09 -31.50 -1.02
CA LEU A 34 4.99 -31.69 -2.46
C LEU A 34 3.95 -32.77 -2.79
N GLU A 35 3.96 -33.86 -2.05
CA GLU A 35 3.01 -34.97 -2.15
C GLU A 35 1.58 -34.51 -1.81
N LEU A 36 1.45 -33.68 -0.77
CA LEU A 36 0.19 -33.02 -0.46
C LEU A 36 -0.29 -32.11 -1.60
N ALA A 37 0.61 -31.31 -2.19
CA ALA A 37 0.26 -30.43 -3.30
C ALA A 37 -0.23 -31.22 -4.51
N HIS A 38 0.49 -32.28 -4.91
CA HIS A 38 0.09 -33.16 -5.99
C HIS A 38 -1.27 -33.82 -5.73
N TRP A 39 -1.52 -34.29 -4.51
CA TRP A 39 -2.81 -34.86 -4.16
C TRP A 39 -3.96 -33.85 -4.22
N ILE A 40 -3.74 -32.61 -3.77
CA ILE A 40 -4.77 -31.55 -3.85
C ILE A 40 -5.07 -31.18 -5.29
N THR A 41 -4.06 -31.13 -6.17
CA THR A 41 -4.21 -30.74 -7.58
C THR A 41 -4.39 -31.92 -8.52
N ASP A 42 -4.59 -33.13 -8.00
CA ASP A 42 -4.78 -34.33 -8.82
C ASP A 42 -6.01 -34.19 -9.72
N GLU A 43 -5.94 -34.69 -10.95
CA GLU A 43 -7.04 -34.59 -11.93
C GLU A 43 -8.32 -35.32 -11.45
N GLN A 44 -8.19 -36.33 -10.59
CA GLN A 44 -9.31 -37.01 -9.96
C GLN A 44 -9.99 -36.13 -8.90
N ASN A 45 -9.30 -35.12 -8.39
CA ASN A 45 -9.86 -34.14 -7.46
C ASN A 45 -10.49 -32.95 -8.20
N THR A 46 -11.76 -33.11 -8.57
CA THR A 46 -12.53 -32.08 -9.30
C THR A 46 -12.80 -30.79 -8.50
N LEU A 47 -12.67 -30.82 -7.16
CA LEU A 47 -12.98 -29.66 -6.32
C LEU A 47 -11.98 -28.53 -6.53
N THR A 48 -10.69 -28.85 -6.64
CA THR A 48 -9.63 -27.83 -6.77
C THR A 48 -9.79 -27.02 -8.05
N ALA A 49 -10.06 -27.69 -9.17
CA ALA A 49 -10.30 -27.02 -10.45
C ALA A 49 -11.57 -26.14 -10.42
N ARG A 50 -12.67 -26.63 -9.82
CA ARG A 50 -13.91 -25.84 -9.65
C ARG A 50 -13.70 -24.61 -8.76
N VAL A 51 -13.00 -24.77 -7.63
CA VAL A 51 -12.69 -23.65 -6.72
C VAL A 51 -11.84 -22.60 -7.45
N TRP A 52 -10.80 -23.02 -8.18
CA TRP A 52 -9.92 -22.09 -8.89
C TRP A 52 -10.63 -21.40 -10.05
N ALA A 53 -11.39 -22.12 -10.86
CA ALA A 53 -12.21 -21.55 -11.93
C ALA A 53 -13.21 -20.52 -11.40
N ASN A 54 -13.88 -20.81 -10.26
CA ASN A 54 -14.79 -19.87 -9.62
C ASN A 54 -14.09 -18.61 -9.10
N ARG A 55 -12.87 -18.74 -8.57
CA ARG A 55 -12.05 -17.59 -8.12
C ARG A 55 -11.59 -16.72 -9.29
N ILE A 56 -11.14 -17.33 -10.39
CA ILE A 56 -10.81 -16.60 -11.63
C ILE A 56 -12.04 -15.86 -12.14
N TRP A 57 -13.18 -16.55 -12.22
CA TRP A 57 -14.44 -15.95 -12.65
C TRP A 57 -14.86 -14.80 -11.73
N LEU A 58 -14.77 -14.94 -10.41
CA LEU A 58 -15.01 -13.87 -9.45
C LEU A 58 -14.12 -12.65 -9.71
N HIS A 59 -12.81 -12.85 -9.84
CA HIS A 59 -11.87 -11.75 -10.06
C HIS A 59 -12.07 -11.03 -11.41
N LEU A 60 -12.65 -11.70 -12.40
CA LEU A 60 -12.97 -11.13 -13.70
C LEU A 60 -14.37 -10.50 -13.73
N MET A 61 -15.39 -11.22 -13.28
CA MET A 61 -16.79 -10.86 -13.45
C MET A 61 -17.40 -10.15 -12.22
N GLY A 62 -16.66 -10.07 -11.10
CA GLY A 62 -17.08 -9.42 -9.84
C GLY A 62 -18.02 -10.21 -8.96
N ARG A 63 -18.76 -11.15 -9.55
CA ARG A 63 -19.61 -12.09 -8.84
C ARG A 63 -19.12 -13.50 -9.12
N PRO A 64 -19.03 -14.38 -8.12
CA PRO A 64 -18.65 -15.76 -8.35
C PRO A 64 -19.84 -16.56 -8.90
N LEU A 65 -19.57 -17.71 -9.52
CA LEU A 65 -20.62 -18.68 -9.87
C LEU A 65 -21.17 -19.37 -8.62
N VAL A 66 -20.30 -19.66 -7.65
CA VAL A 66 -20.63 -20.14 -6.29
C VAL A 66 -20.41 -19.00 -5.30
N GLU A 67 -21.47 -18.52 -4.67
CA GLU A 67 -21.46 -17.35 -3.78
C GLU A 67 -20.57 -17.52 -2.54
N THR A 68 -20.22 -18.75 -2.17
CA THR A 68 -19.31 -19.08 -1.07
C THR A 68 -17.97 -19.59 -1.61
N PRO A 69 -17.05 -18.71 -2.09
CA PRO A 69 -15.80 -19.16 -2.70
C PRO A 69 -14.85 -19.90 -1.74
N ASP A 70 -15.06 -19.76 -0.43
CA ASP A 70 -14.29 -20.47 0.60
C ASP A 70 -14.97 -21.76 1.09
N ASN A 71 -16.19 -22.07 0.63
CA ASN A 71 -16.93 -23.25 1.06
C ASN A 71 -17.71 -23.87 -0.11
N PHE A 72 -17.11 -24.90 -0.70
CA PHE A 72 -17.71 -25.75 -1.74
C PHE A 72 -18.33 -27.05 -1.17
N GLY A 73 -18.39 -27.18 0.16
CA GLY A 73 -18.97 -28.34 0.83
C GLY A 73 -20.50 -28.30 0.85
N VAL A 74 -21.10 -29.28 1.52
CA VAL A 74 -22.57 -29.43 1.66
C VAL A 74 -23.25 -28.21 2.30
N SER A 75 -22.52 -27.50 3.17
CA SER A 75 -22.96 -26.25 3.81
C SER A 75 -22.78 -24.99 2.94
N GLY A 76 -22.14 -25.13 1.78
CA GLY A 76 -21.92 -24.04 0.83
C GLY A 76 -23.14 -23.77 -0.06
N GLN A 77 -23.07 -22.74 -0.88
CA GLN A 77 -24.12 -22.40 -1.84
C GLN A 77 -23.97 -23.19 -3.14
N SER A 78 -25.10 -23.47 -3.81
CA SER A 78 -25.09 -24.09 -5.13
C SER A 78 -24.64 -23.10 -6.21
N PRO A 79 -23.96 -23.57 -7.28
CA PRO A 79 -23.55 -22.71 -8.38
C PRO A 79 -24.77 -22.16 -9.14
N SER A 80 -24.72 -20.88 -9.50
CA SER A 80 -25.71 -20.26 -10.40
C SER A 80 -25.74 -20.91 -11.80
N HIS A 81 -24.57 -21.30 -12.30
CA HIS A 81 -24.39 -21.94 -13.60
C HIS A 81 -23.50 -23.19 -13.47
N PRO A 82 -24.05 -24.34 -13.05
CA PRO A 82 -23.27 -25.56 -12.81
C PRO A 82 -22.51 -26.02 -14.06
N GLU A 83 -23.17 -26.05 -15.22
CA GLU A 83 -22.56 -26.49 -16.48
C GLU A 83 -21.40 -25.57 -16.92
N LEU A 84 -21.51 -24.26 -16.67
CA LEU A 84 -20.45 -23.32 -16.97
C LEU A 84 -19.26 -23.52 -16.03
N LEU A 85 -19.51 -23.69 -14.73
CA LEU A 85 -18.45 -23.96 -13.76
C LEU A 85 -17.70 -25.25 -14.11
N ASP A 86 -18.43 -26.31 -14.46
CA ASP A 86 -17.85 -27.59 -14.86
C ASP A 86 -17.01 -27.44 -16.13
N LYS A 87 -17.53 -26.71 -17.13
CA LYS A 87 -16.77 -26.42 -18.36
C LYS A 87 -15.49 -25.66 -18.07
N LEU A 88 -15.52 -24.62 -17.23
CA LEU A 88 -14.33 -23.85 -16.88
C LEU A 88 -13.31 -24.68 -16.08
N ALA A 89 -13.79 -25.53 -15.17
CA ALA A 89 -12.95 -26.43 -14.38
C ALA A 89 -12.25 -27.48 -15.27
N THR A 90 -13.00 -28.14 -16.16
CA THR A 90 -12.42 -29.08 -17.14
C THR A 90 -11.42 -28.35 -18.04
N ARG A 91 -11.77 -27.16 -18.51
CA ARG A 91 -10.90 -26.38 -19.40
C ARG A 91 -9.59 -25.98 -18.74
N LEU A 92 -9.62 -25.66 -17.44
CA LEU A 92 -8.41 -25.36 -16.67
C LEU A 92 -7.45 -26.55 -16.63
N VAL A 93 -7.97 -27.77 -16.44
CA VAL A 93 -7.18 -29.01 -16.45
C VAL A 93 -6.64 -29.30 -17.85
N GLU A 94 -7.46 -29.17 -18.89
CA GLU A 94 -7.02 -29.32 -20.29
C GLU A 94 -5.92 -28.32 -20.71
N LEU A 95 -5.91 -27.15 -20.07
CA LEU A 95 -4.90 -26.10 -20.27
C LEU A 95 -3.66 -26.28 -19.38
N ASP A 96 -3.50 -27.43 -18.72
CA ASP A 96 -2.41 -27.72 -17.79
C ASP A 96 -2.28 -26.65 -16.69
N TRP A 97 -3.43 -26.30 -16.10
CA TRP A 97 -3.56 -25.29 -15.04
C TRP A 97 -3.09 -23.88 -15.45
N ASN A 98 -2.98 -23.59 -16.75
CA ASN A 98 -2.59 -22.27 -17.25
C ASN A 98 -3.73 -21.25 -17.02
N THR A 99 -3.56 -20.49 -15.94
CA THR A 99 -4.52 -19.46 -15.51
C THR A 99 -4.65 -18.34 -16.53
N ASP A 100 -3.56 -17.91 -17.18
CA ASP A 100 -3.59 -16.83 -18.17
C ASP A 100 -4.35 -17.25 -19.43
N ALA A 101 -4.22 -18.52 -19.84
CA ALA A 101 -4.98 -19.06 -20.96
C ALA A 101 -6.48 -19.11 -20.67
N LEU A 102 -6.88 -19.52 -19.46
CA LEU A 102 -8.30 -19.50 -19.07
C LEU A 102 -8.84 -18.06 -18.95
N ILE A 103 -8.07 -17.14 -18.36
CA ILE A 103 -8.40 -15.71 -18.32
C ILE A 103 -8.65 -15.20 -19.73
N ARG A 104 -7.76 -15.53 -20.68
CA ARG A 104 -7.91 -15.15 -22.10
C ARG A 104 -9.23 -15.64 -22.69
N GLU A 105 -9.61 -16.88 -22.43
CA GLU A 105 -10.89 -17.43 -22.93
C GLU A 105 -12.10 -16.70 -22.32
N ILE A 106 -12.06 -16.35 -21.04
CA ILE A 106 -13.13 -15.60 -20.36
C ILE A 106 -13.25 -14.18 -20.92
N VAL A 107 -12.13 -13.44 -21.05
CA VAL A 107 -12.17 -12.05 -21.54
C VAL A 107 -12.50 -11.93 -23.02
N LEU A 108 -12.34 -13.00 -23.80
CA LEU A 108 -12.78 -13.09 -25.20
C LEU A 108 -14.24 -13.58 -25.34
N SER A 109 -14.91 -13.89 -24.23
CA SER A 109 -16.31 -14.34 -24.26
C SER A 109 -17.26 -13.18 -24.56
N ARG A 110 -18.44 -13.52 -25.11
CA ARG A 110 -19.54 -12.56 -25.29
C ARG A 110 -19.93 -11.91 -23.96
N THR A 111 -19.94 -12.68 -22.87
CA THR A 111 -20.36 -12.21 -21.54
C THR A 111 -19.46 -11.10 -21.02
N TRP A 112 -18.14 -11.19 -21.26
CA TRP A 112 -17.19 -10.12 -20.92
C TRP A 112 -17.43 -8.85 -21.73
N GLY A 113 -17.77 -8.98 -23.02
CA GLY A 113 -18.00 -7.85 -23.93
C GLY A 113 -19.38 -7.17 -23.81
N LEU A 114 -20.22 -7.56 -22.85
CA LEU A 114 -21.54 -6.94 -22.67
C LEU A 114 -21.42 -5.49 -22.16
N SER A 115 -22.32 -4.62 -22.60
CA SER A 115 -22.44 -3.26 -22.06
C SER A 115 -22.88 -3.27 -20.60
N ASN A 116 -22.58 -2.21 -19.85
CA ASN A 116 -23.14 -1.96 -18.52
C ASN A 116 -24.52 -1.25 -18.57
N ASP A 117 -25.04 -0.95 -19.75
CA ASP A 117 -26.28 -0.19 -19.91
C ASP A 117 -27.48 -0.84 -19.21
N HIS A 118 -28.26 -0.02 -18.52
CA HIS A 118 -29.46 -0.47 -17.82
C HIS A 118 -30.56 -0.87 -18.81
N GLN A 119 -31.06 -2.10 -18.69
CA GLN A 119 -32.19 -2.61 -19.46
C GLN A 119 -33.34 -2.96 -18.52
N SER A 120 -34.42 -2.19 -18.56
CA SER A 120 -35.56 -2.33 -17.64
C SER A 120 -36.17 -3.74 -17.63
N ALA A 121 -36.34 -4.35 -18.80
CA ALA A 121 -36.91 -5.69 -18.93
C ALA A 121 -36.02 -6.80 -18.34
N ALA A 122 -34.69 -6.67 -18.46
CA ALA A 122 -33.74 -7.61 -17.88
C ALA A 122 -33.62 -7.40 -16.36
N HIS A 123 -33.53 -6.14 -15.92
CA HIS A 123 -33.47 -5.79 -14.51
C HIS A 123 -34.73 -6.23 -13.74
N ALA A 124 -35.91 -6.16 -14.34
CA ALA A 124 -37.14 -6.65 -13.71
C ALA A 124 -37.13 -8.18 -13.45
N LYS A 125 -36.35 -8.94 -14.23
CA LYS A 125 -36.23 -10.41 -14.09
C LYS A 125 -35.06 -10.82 -13.20
N ASP A 126 -33.95 -10.10 -13.29
CA ASP A 126 -32.73 -10.36 -12.55
C ASP A 126 -32.09 -9.05 -12.08
N PRO A 127 -32.63 -8.45 -11.00
CA PRO A 127 -32.14 -7.17 -10.49
C PRO A 127 -30.68 -7.21 -10.06
N GLU A 128 -30.23 -8.36 -9.56
CA GLU A 128 -28.87 -8.57 -9.03
C GLU A 128 -27.85 -8.99 -10.09
N ASN A 129 -28.26 -9.12 -11.35
CA ASN A 129 -27.39 -9.56 -12.45
C ASN A 129 -26.75 -10.95 -12.20
N LYS A 130 -27.46 -11.88 -11.54
CA LYS A 130 -27.02 -13.28 -11.33
C LYS A 130 -26.72 -14.01 -12.64
N LEU A 131 -27.44 -13.66 -13.71
CA LEU A 131 -27.35 -14.28 -15.03
C LEU A 131 -26.39 -13.55 -15.98
N TYR A 132 -25.64 -12.56 -15.49
CA TYR A 132 -24.67 -11.77 -16.26
C TYR A 132 -25.25 -11.20 -17.57
N TRP A 133 -26.42 -10.58 -17.50
CA TRP A 133 -27.07 -9.95 -18.66
C TRP A 133 -26.44 -8.60 -19.04
N ARG A 134 -25.56 -8.05 -18.18
CA ARG A 134 -24.73 -6.84 -18.43
C ARG A 134 -23.36 -6.95 -17.75
N SER A 135 -22.41 -6.10 -18.14
CA SER A 135 -21.19 -5.87 -17.34
C SER A 135 -21.57 -5.21 -16.00
N THR A 136 -20.83 -5.53 -14.94
CA THR A 136 -20.97 -4.93 -13.61
C THR A 136 -19.70 -4.13 -13.33
N PRO A 137 -19.80 -2.80 -13.09
CA PRO A 137 -18.65 -2.01 -12.65
C PRO A 137 -18.16 -2.50 -11.30
N ARG A 138 -16.85 -2.50 -11.10
CA ARG A 138 -16.23 -3.06 -9.89
C ARG A 138 -15.20 -2.11 -9.36
N ARG A 139 -15.15 -1.99 -8.03
CA ARG A 139 -14.10 -1.19 -7.40
C ARG A 139 -12.76 -1.90 -7.57
N LEU A 140 -11.71 -1.11 -7.77
CA LEU A 140 -10.36 -1.59 -7.69
C LEU A 140 -10.05 -2.03 -6.26
N PRO A 141 -9.36 -3.17 -6.06
CA PRO A 141 -8.85 -3.54 -4.75
C PRO A 141 -7.74 -2.57 -4.33
N ALA A 142 -7.50 -2.45 -3.02
CA ALA A 142 -6.54 -1.52 -2.43
C ALA A 142 -5.15 -1.54 -3.11
N GLU A 143 -4.63 -2.74 -3.41
CA GLU A 143 -3.35 -2.94 -4.08
C GLU A 143 -3.35 -2.34 -5.49
N SER A 144 -4.46 -2.48 -6.22
CA SER A 144 -4.59 -1.92 -7.57
C SER A 144 -4.72 -0.41 -7.54
N ILE A 145 -5.42 0.17 -6.55
CA ILE A 145 -5.50 1.63 -6.37
C ILE A 145 -4.10 2.19 -6.15
N ARG A 146 -3.37 1.62 -5.18
CA ARG A 146 -2.00 2.01 -4.83
C ARG A 146 -1.04 1.87 -6.00
N ASP A 147 -1.03 0.71 -6.66
CA ASP A 147 -0.15 0.43 -7.80
C ASP A 147 -0.50 1.33 -9.00
N SER A 148 -1.77 1.68 -9.20
CA SER A 148 -2.20 2.59 -10.28
C SER A 148 -1.70 4.01 -10.05
N MET A 149 -1.68 4.50 -8.80
CA MET A 149 -1.10 5.81 -8.48
C MET A 149 0.41 5.84 -8.73
N LEU A 150 1.14 4.78 -8.33
CA LEU A 150 2.56 4.63 -8.62
C LEU A 150 2.85 4.52 -10.11
N MET A 151 2.01 3.81 -10.86
CA MET A 151 2.14 3.67 -12.30
C MET A 151 1.89 5.01 -13.00
N ALA A 152 0.84 5.73 -12.60
CA ALA A 152 0.50 7.04 -13.13
C ALA A 152 1.64 8.05 -12.90
N SER A 153 2.22 8.07 -11.69
CA SER A 153 3.34 8.96 -11.34
C SER A 153 4.69 8.53 -11.93
N GLY A 154 4.76 7.38 -12.60
CA GLY A 154 5.99 6.85 -13.20
C GLY A 154 7.00 6.30 -12.19
N GLU A 155 6.57 6.03 -10.97
CA GLU A 155 7.44 5.59 -9.87
C GLU A 155 7.36 4.08 -9.62
N LEU A 156 6.37 3.38 -10.18
CA LEU A 156 6.18 1.94 -9.98
C LEU A 156 7.42 1.14 -10.39
N VAL A 157 7.97 0.40 -9.42
CA VAL A 157 9.05 -0.56 -9.62
C VAL A 157 8.43 -1.94 -9.90
N SER A 158 8.55 -2.39 -11.15
CA SER A 158 7.97 -3.67 -11.60
C SER A 158 8.86 -4.88 -11.34
N SER A 159 10.15 -4.67 -11.05
CA SER A 159 11.07 -5.76 -10.69
C SER A 159 10.66 -6.41 -9.38
N ARG A 160 10.96 -7.70 -9.24
CA ARG A 160 10.80 -8.39 -7.95
C ARG A 160 11.91 -7.88 -6.99
N PRO A 161 11.58 -7.48 -5.75
CA PRO A 161 12.59 -7.09 -4.78
C PRO A 161 13.47 -8.29 -4.38
N GLU A 162 14.72 -8.00 -4.00
CA GLU A 162 15.63 -9.00 -3.47
C GLU A 162 15.30 -9.30 -2.00
N GLY A 163 14.65 -10.44 -1.76
CA GLY A 163 14.25 -10.87 -0.42
C GLY A 163 13.05 -10.08 0.13
N SER A 164 12.62 -10.46 1.34
CA SER A 164 11.62 -9.69 2.08
C SER A 164 12.31 -8.64 2.93
N PRO A 165 11.82 -7.38 2.97
CA PRO A 165 12.30 -6.38 3.92
C PRO A 165 12.29 -6.87 5.38
N ILE A 166 11.39 -7.79 5.73
CA ILE A 166 11.32 -8.41 7.07
C ILE A 166 12.48 -9.38 7.31
N SER A 167 12.99 -10.06 6.29
CA SER A 167 14.08 -11.03 6.43
C SER A 167 15.41 -10.40 6.87
N PHE A 168 15.56 -9.09 6.66
CA PHE A 168 16.75 -8.33 7.04
C PHE A 168 16.63 -7.65 8.41
N ALA A 169 15.47 -7.77 9.08
CA ALA A 169 15.29 -7.21 10.40
C ALA A 169 15.86 -8.15 11.48
N PRO A 170 16.73 -7.65 12.39
CA PRO A 170 17.24 -8.45 13.49
C PRO A 170 16.07 -8.95 14.38
N GLY A 171 16.16 -10.19 14.85
CA GLY A 171 15.04 -11.01 15.34
C GLY A 171 14.06 -10.34 16.30
N SER A 172 12.78 -10.78 16.27
CA SER A 172 11.64 -10.31 17.07
C SER A 172 11.59 -8.79 17.35
N ALA A 173 12.19 -7.98 16.49
CA ALA A 173 12.18 -6.53 16.61
C ALA A 173 10.76 -6.02 16.38
N ARG A 174 10.11 -5.71 17.51
CA ARG A 174 8.91 -4.87 17.70
C ARG A 174 8.19 -4.54 16.39
N LEU A 175 7.11 -5.26 16.13
CA LEU A 175 6.19 -5.11 14.98
C LEU A 175 5.94 -3.64 14.56
N GLY A 176 5.84 -2.71 15.52
CA GLY A 176 5.66 -1.27 15.24
C GLY A 176 6.87 -0.56 14.63
N GLN A 177 8.12 -0.93 14.95
CA GLN A 177 9.33 -0.37 14.32
C GLN A 177 9.51 -0.91 12.89
N LEU A 178 9.18 -2.19 12.69
CA LEU A 178 9.06 -2.79 11.37
C LEU A 178 8.03 -2.03 10.55
N GLN A 179 6.82 -1.78 11.06
CA GLN A 179 5.78 -1.07 10.32
C GLN A 179 6.28 0.28 9.76
N THR A 180 6.98 1.11 10.54
CA THR A 180 7.60 2.35 10.04
C THR A 180 8.69 2.13 8.98
N GLN A 181 9.53 1.09 9.10
CA GLN A 181 10.56 0.77 8.10
C GLN A 181 9.98 0.17 6.81
N LEU A 182 8.85 -0.52 6.94
CA LEU A 182 8.08 -1.16 5.88
C LEU A 182 7.11 -0.18 5.19
N SER A 183 6.80 0.93 5.86
CA SER A 183 6.06 2.09 5.36
C SER A 183 6.94 3.17 4.72
N GLY A 184 8.26 2.92 4.56
CA GLY A 184 9.11 3.73 3.70
C GLY A 184 8.55 3.81 2.26
N PRO A 185 9.10 4.68 1.38
CA PRO A 185 8.64 4.81 0.01
C PRO A 185 9.02 3.59 -0.82
N ASP A 186 8.40 2.46 -0.52
CA ASP A 186 8.49 1.26 -1.32
C ASP A 186 7.60 1.48 -2.55
N HIS A 187 8.24 1.67 -3.69
CA HIS A 187 7.56 1.84 -4.96
C HIS A 187 7.37 0.51 -5.69
N HIS A 188 7.75 -0.62 -5.09
CA HIS A 188 7.42 -1.93 -5.64
C HIS A 188 5.90 -2.15 -5.64
N ARG A 189 5.46 -3.08 -6.48
CA ARG A 189 4.06 -3.54 -6.51
C ARG A 189 3.59 -3.93 -5.12
N SER A 190 2.34 -3.59 -4.81
CA SER A 190 1.71 -3.82 -3.51
C SER A 190 1.74 -5.29 -3.06
N VAL A 191 1.81 -6.24 -4.00
CA VAL A 191 1.96 -7.69 -3.72
C VAL A 191 3.28 -8.04 -3.00
N TYR A 192 4.29 -7.19 -3.11
CA TYR A 192 5.58 -7.36 -2.43
C TYR A 192 5.65 -6.60 -1.12
N LEU A 193 4.61 -5.84 -0.78
CA LEU A 193 4.58 -5.17 0.50
C LEU A 193 4.57 -6.20 1.62
N PRO A 194 5.34 -5.95 2.67
CA PRO A 194 5.40 -6.82 3.82
C PRO A 194 4.04 -6.87 4.53
N SER A 195 3.56 -8.08 4.79
CA SER A 195 2.28 -8.31 5.46
C SER A 195 2.51 -8.87 6.87
N LEU A 196 2.24 -8.05 7.88
CA LEU A 196 2.34 -8.43 9.29
C LEU A 196 0.96 -8.79 9.83
N ARG A 197 0.83 -9.96 10.47
CA ARG A 197 -0.41 -10.36 11.12
C ARG A 197 -0.76 -9.37 12.24
N GLY A 198 -2.00 -8.86 12.23
CA GLY A 198 -2.49 -7.86 13.19
C GLY A 198 -2.02 -6.42 12.93
N ALA A 199 -1.24 -6.17 11.87
CA ALA A 199 -0.76 -4.83 11.51
C ALA A 199 -0.64 -4.68 9.98
N PRO A 200 -1.76 -4.68 9.24
CA PRO A 200 -1.73 -4.45 7.80
C PRO A 200 -1.25 -3.02 7.46
N PRO A 201 -0.73 -2.77 6.24
CA PRO A 201 -0.42 -1.42 5.79
C PRO A 201 -1.66 -0.51 5.84
N GLU A 202 -1.52 0.68 6.41
CA GLU A 202 -2.65 1.58 6.69
C GLU A 202 -3.47 1.93 5.44
N PHE A 203 -2.78 2.28 4.34
CA PHE A 203 -3.44 2.53 3.05
C PHE A 203 -4.22 1.31 2.57
N LEU A 204 -3.65 0.10 2.66
CA LEU A 204 -4.35 -1.10 2.20
C LEU A 204 -5.57 -1.39 3.07
N ALA A 205 -5.45 -1.25 4.39
CA ALA A 205 -6.55 -1.43 5.32
C ALA A 205 -7.69 -0.44 5.07
N ALA A 206 -7.38 0.82 4.77
CA ALA A 206 -8.38 1.85 4.49
C ALA A 206 -9.23 1.54 3.26
N PHE A 207 -8.68 0.88 2.24
CA PHE A 207 -9.36 0.51 1.00
C PHE A 207 -9.79 -0.96 0.95
N ASP A 208 -10.15 -1.54 2.10
CA ASP A 208 -10.69 -2.90 2.23
C ASP A 208 -9.72 -4.00 1.77
N GLY A 209 -8.43 -3.81 2.04
CA GLY A 209 -7.41 -4.85 1.87
C GLY A 209 -7.69 -6.08 2.74
N ALA A 210 -7.30 -7.27 2.27
CA ALA A 210 -7.52 -8.50 3.02
C ALA A 210 -6.70 -8.52 4.32
N ASP A 211 -7.35 -8.88 5.43
CA ASP A 211 -6.66 -9.07 6.71
C ASP A 211 -5.80 -10.37 6.64
N PRO A 212 -4.47 -10.29 6.82
CA PRO A 212 -3.59 -11.46 6.80
C PRO A 212 -3.82 -12.45 7.96
N SER A 213 -4.68 -12.11 8.91
CA SER A 213 -5.07 -12.95 10.04
C SER A 213 -6.19 -13.94 9.68
N PHE A 214 -6.94 -13.68 8.61
CA PHE A 214 -8.10 -14.48 8.22
C PHE A 214 -8.03 -14.94 6.76
N VAL A 215 -8.70 -16.05 6.45
CA VAL A 215 -8.94 -16.46 5.06
C VAL A 215 -10.05 -15.58 4.50
N THR A 216 -9.78 -14.89 3.39
CA THR A 216 -10.71 -13.94 2.77
C THR A 216 -10.93 -14.32 1.30
N GLY A 217 -12.02 -15.02 0.98
CA GLY A 217 -12.37 -15.38 -0.40
C GLY A 217 -13.13 -14.29 -1.16
N ILE A 218 -13.91 -13.47 -0.46
CA ILE A 218 -14.52 -12.23 -0.98
C ILE A 218 -14.13 -11.11 -0.03
N ARG A 219 -13.67 -10.00 -0.59
CA ARG A 219 -13.38 -8.78 0.18
C ARG A 219 -14.62 -7.92 0.26
N ASP A 220 -14.75 -7.20 1.37
CA ASP A 220 -15.74 -6.13 1.45
C ASP A 220 -15.38 -5.01 0.47
N GLU A 221 -16.38 -4.38 -0.12
CA GLU A 221 -16.22 -3.18 -0.94
C GLU A 221 -17.01 -2.06 -0.28
N THR A 222 -16.33 -1.21 0.50
CA THR A 222 -16.98 -0.07 1.14
C THR A 222 -16.89 1.18 0.26
N ASN A 223 -17.80 2.13 0.47
CA ASN A 223 -17.71 3.45 -0.16
C ASN A 223 -18.06 4.50 0.89
N VAL A 224 -17.10 4.72 1.79
CA VAL A 224 -17.26 5.61 2.94
C VAL A 224 -16.57 6.95 2.69
N PRO A 225 -17.13 8.07 3.17
CA PRO A 225 -16.51 9.39 2.99
C PRO A 225 -15.06 9.48 3.50
N THR A 226 -14.68 8.67 4.49
CA THR A 226 -13.32 8.62 5.02
C THR A 226 -12.30 8.14 3.99
N GLN A 227 -12.66 7.21 3.10
CA GLN A 227 -11.79 6.77 2.00
C GLN A 227 -11.56 7.90 0.99
N ALA A 228 -12.62 8.64 0.63
CA ALA A 228 -12.49 9.81 -0.24
C ALA A 228 -11.64 10.91 0.39
N LEU A 229 -11.82 11.18 1.69
CA LEU A 229 -10.98 12.12 2.43
C LEU A 229 -9.53 11.66 2.50
N GLN A 230 -9.27 10.35 2.61
CA GLN A 230 -7.92 9.83 2.58
C GLN A 230 -7.25 10.11 1.23
N LEU A 231 -7.93 9.88 0.09
CA LEU A 231 -7.39 10.24 -1.24
C LEU A 231 -7.03 11.73 -1.38
N LEU A 232 -7.72 12.60 -0.64
CA LEU A 232 -7.50 14.05 -0.66
C LEU A 232 -6.45 14.57 0.34
N ASN A 233 -6.05 13.76 1.33
CA ASN A 233 -5.20 14.26 2.43
C ASN A 233 -4.03 13.35 2.77
N ASP A 234 -3.99 12.12 2.27
CA ASP A 234 -2.95 11.16 2.56
C ASP A 234 -1.62 11.57 1.90
N ASP A 235 -0.55 11.58 2.71
CA ASP A 235 0.79 12.00 2.28
C ASP A 235 1.31 11.16 1.11
N PHE A 236 0.99 9.85 1.07
CA PHE A 236 1.37 9.00 -0.05
C PHE A 236 0.65 9.46 -1.33
N VAL A 237 -0.66 9.74 -1.26
CA VAL A 237 -1.44 10.18 -2.43
C VAL A 237 -1.00 11.55 -2.94
N VAL A 238 -0.83 12.53 -2.03
CA VAL A 238 -0.27 13.85 -2.34
C VAL A 238 1.10 13.69 -2.99
N GLY A 239 1.93 12.80 -2.44
CA GLY A 239 3.23 12.48 -2.99
C GLY A 239 3.25 11.94 -4.40
N ARG A 240 2.31 11.05 -4.74
CA ARG A 240 2.17 10.54 -6.12
C ARG A 240 1.65 11.63 -7.06
N ALA A 241 0.76 12.50 -6.57
CA ALA A 241 0.24 13.62 -7.35
C ALA A 241 1.34 14.64 -7.69
N ASP A 242 2.19 14.97 -6.72
CA ASP A 242 3.36 15.82 -6.90
C ASP A 242 4.36 15.24 -7.90
N ALA A 243 4.66 13.94 -7.78
CA ALA A 243 5.55 13.24 -8.70
C ALA A 243 5.00 13.22 -10.13
N LEU A 244 3.71 12.93 -10.30
CA LEU A 244 3.03 13.01 -11.60
C LEU A 244 3.10 14.42 -12.19
N ALA A 245 2.81 15.44 -11.39
CA ALA A 245 2.87 16.85 -11.83
C ALA A 245 4.27 17.24 -12.32
N ARG A 246 5.31 16.91 -11.55
CA ARG A 246 6.71 17.17 -11.92
C ARG A 246 7.06 16.48 -13.24
N GLN A 247 6.68 15.22 -13.41
CA GLN A 247 7.01 14.45 -14.61
C GLN A 247 6.29 14.98 -15.86
N VAL A 248 5.01 15.36 -15.74
CA VAL A 248 4.25 15.92 -16.87
C VAL A 248 4.85 17.27 -17.31
N LEU A 249 5.26 18.10 -16.34
CA LEU A 249 5.84 19.42 -16.60
C LEU A 249 7.28 19.39 -17.14
N GLN A 250 8.01 18.27 -17.02
CA GLN A 250 9.33 18.11 -17.64
C GLN A 250 9.26 18.14 -19.18
N THR A 251 8.10 17.83 -19.77
CA THR A 251 7.94 17.82 -21.22
C THR A 251 7.41 19.16 -21.72
N THR A 252 8.09 19.79 -22.67
CA THR A 252 7.63 21.03 -23.31
C THR A 252 6.42 20.76 -24.22
N ARG A 253 5.21 20.92 -23.66
CA ARG A 253 3.93 20.79 -24.37
C ARG A 253 2.99 21.92 -23.96
N SER A 254 1.88 22.06 -24.67
CA SER A 254 0.78 22.96 -24.26
C SER A 254 0.04 22.39 -23.05
N ASP A 255 -0.55 23.26 -22.22
CA ASP A 255 -1.34 22.81 -21.06
C ASP A 255 -2.49 21.88 -21.48
N ALA A 256 -3.10 22.10 -22.66
CA ALA A 256 -4.11 21.21 -23.19
C ALA A 256 -3.60 19.78 -23.44
N GLN A 257 -2.36 19.64 -23.91
CA GLN A 257 -1.70 18.34 -24.09
C GLN A 257 -1.29 17.72 -22.76
N HIS A 258 -0.88 18.53 -21.77
CA HIS A 258 -0.59 18.05 -20.42
C HIS A 258 -1.84 17.51 -19.72
N VAL A 259 -3.00 18.17 -19.86
CA VAL A 259 -4.27 17.64 -19.33
C VAL A 259 -4.57 16.28 -19.94
N ARG A 260 -4.45 16.14 -21.27
CA ARG A 260 -4.64 14.84 -21.95
C ARG A 260 -3.70 13.77 -21.42
N GLU A 261 -2.43 14.11 -21.18
CA GLU A 261 -1.45 13.19 -20.61
C GLU A 261 -1.87 12.73 -19.20
N VAL A 262 -2.26 13.65 -18.31
CA VAL A 262 -2.70 13.32 -16.95
C VAL A 262 -3.93 12.41 -17.00
N PHE A 263 -4.92 12.70 -17.84
CA PHE A 263 -6.11 11.86 -18.00
C PHE A 263 -5.78 10.46 -18.53
N ARG A 264 -4.85 10.34 -19.49
CA ARG A 264 -4.43 9.01 -19.99
C ARG A 264 -3.71 8.19 -18.92
N ARG A 265 -2.85 8.83 -18.12
CA ARG A 265 -2.09 8.13 -17.06
C ARG A 265 -2.95 7.72 -15.88
N THR A 266 -3.95 8.53 -15.54
CA THR A 266 -4.85 8.27 -14.40
C THR A 266 -6.05 7.43 -14.79
N LEU A 267 -6.81 7.83 -15.82
CA LEU A 267 -8.08 7.22 -16.21
C LEU A 267 -7.98 6.30 -17.44
N GLY A 268 -6.81 6.19 -18.08
CA GLY A 268 -6.62 5.34 -19.26
C GLY A 268 -7.34 5.82 -20.52
N ARG A 269 -7.92 7.03 -20.53
CA ARG A 269 -8.69 7.60 -21.63
C ARG A 269 -8.38 9.07 -21.87
N GLU A 270 -8.83 9.60 -22.99
CA GLU A 270 -8.79 11.04 -23.25
C GLU A 270 -9.88 11.77 -22.43
N PRO A 271 -9.63 13.02 -22.02
CA PRO A 271 -10.67 13.86 -21.45
C PRO A 271 -11.73 14.20 -22.49
N THR A 272 -12.99 14.23 -22.09
CA THR A 272 -14.07 14.82 -22.86
C THR A 272 -13.87 16.34 -23.00
N ALA A 273 -14.56 16.97 -23.95
CA ALA A 273 -14.47 18.42 -24.12
C ALA A 273 -14.91 19.20 -22.87
N ALA A 274 -15.84 18.66 -22.07
CA ALA A 274 -16.26 19.26 -20.81
C ALA A 274 -15.18 19.13 -19.73
N GLU A 275 -14.62 17.93 -19.54
CA GLU A 275 -13.54 17.68 -18.58
C GLU A 275 -12.28 18.50 -18.90
N GLN A 276 -11.93 18.63 -20.18
CA GLN A 276 -10.80 19.44 -20.62
C GLN A 276 -10.95 20.91 -20.20
N ARG A 277 -12.16 21.47 -20.37
CA ARG A 277 -12.47 22.85 -19.95
C ARG A 277 -12.43 22.98 -18.43
N SER A 278 -13.10 22.08 -17.71
CA SER A 278 -13.14 22.10 -16.25
C SER A 278 -11.76 21.96 -15.62
N ALA A 279 -10.91 21.06 -16.13
CA ALA A 279 -9.53 20.90 -15.66
C ALA A 279 -8.70 22.19 -15.88
N THR A 280 -8.88 22.85 -17.02
CA THR A 280 -8.16 24.09 -17.33
C THR A 280 -8.61 25.22 -16.40
N THR A 281 -9.91 25.37 -16.15
CA THR A 281 -10.45 26.35 -15.20
C THR A 281 -9.95 26.07 -13.78
N PHE A 282 -10.02 24.80 -13.35
CA PHE A 282 -9.55 24.38 -12.03
C PHE A 282 -8.07 24.73 -11.80
N MET A 283 -7.19 24.41 -12.75
CA MET A 283 -5.76 24.73 -12.64
C MET A 283 -5.52 26.25 -12.55
N GLN A 284 -6.26 27.05 -13.33
CA GLN A 284 -6.16 28.51 -13.26
C GLN A 284 -6.58 29.05 -11.89
N ASP A 285 -7.65 28.51 -11.30
CA ASP A 285 -8.13 28.92 -9.99
C ASP A 285 -7.14 28.52 -8.88
N VAL A 286 -6.59 27.30 -8.92
CA VAL A 286 -5.56 26.85 -7.98
C VAL A 286 -4.29 27.71 -8.08
N SER A 287 -3.80 27.99 -9.30
CA SER A 287 -2.63 28.87 -9.47
C SER A 287 -2.89 30.29 -8.96
N ARG A 288 -4.12 30.82 -9.11
CA ARG A 288 -4.50 32.13 -8.55
C ARG A 288 -4.55 32.12 -7.02
N LEU A 289 -5.03 31.04 -6.40
CA LEU A 289 -5.04 30.89 -4.96
C LEU A 289 -3.61 30.86 -4.42
N HIS A 290 -2.75 30.01 -4.99
CA HIS A 290 -1.32 29.96 -4.65
C HIS A 290 -0.61 31.31 -4.82
N ALA A 291 -0.93 32.07 -5.87
CA ALA A 291 -0.35 33.40 -6.09
C ALA A 291 -0.86 34.47 -5.11
N ARG A 292 -2.05 34.28 -4.53
CA ARG A 292 -2.60 35.15 -3.48
C ARG A 292 -2.02 34.82 -2.11
N GLU A 293 -1.24 33.75 -1.99
CA GLU A 293 -0.95 33.13 -0.70
C GLU A 293 0.42 33.42 -0.06
N GLY A 294 0.52 34.64 0.43
CA GLY A 294 0.80 34.83 1.86
C GLY A 294 -0.44 34.58 2.76
N ALA A 295 -1.47 33.88 2.29
CA ALA A 295 -2.78 33.70 2.93
C ALA A 295 -2.94 32.29 3.55
N PHE A 296 -2.35 31.24 2.96
CA PHE A 296 -2.13 29.95 3.63
C PHE A 296 -0.99 29.98 4.65
N GLY A 297 -0.16 31.05 4.67
CA GLY A 297 0.82 31.26 5.75
C GLY A 297 0.20 31.46 7.14
N SER A 298 -1.13 31.57 7.22
CA SER A 298 -1.90 31.71 8.47
C SER A 298 -2.71 30.47 8.86
N LEU A 299 -2.69 29.41 8.05
CA LEU A 299 -3.27 28.11 8.42
C LEU A 299 -2.13 27.20 8.90
N ASP A 300 -1.65 27.46 10.11
CA ASP A 300 -1.08 26.38 10.92
C ASP A 300 -2.10 25.24 10.91
N SER A 301 -1.76 24.13 10.27
CA SER A 301 -2.67 23.02 9.99
C SER A 301 -3.44 22.63 11.28
N PRO A 302 -4.73 22.27 11.20
CA PRO A 302 -5.43 21.60 12.29
C PRO A 302 -4.64 20.41 12.86
N ASP A 303 -3.74 19.80 12.08
CA ASP A 303 -2.81 18.79 12.57
C ASP A 303 -1.71 19.35 13.46
N GLN A 304 -1.25 20.58 13.30
CA GLN A 304 -0.35 21.22 14.29
C GLN A 304 -1.11 21.55 15.57
N GLN A 305 -2.39 21.93 15.50
CA GLN A 305 -3.23 22.13 16.68
C GLN A 305 -3.67 20.82 17.36
N SER A 306 -3.84 19.74 16.58
CA SER A 306 -4.18 18.41 17.05
C SER A 306 -2.95 17.68 17.58
N ARG A 307 -1.78 17.85 16.94
CA ARG A 307 -0.47 17.44 17.47
C ARG A 307 -0.12 18.19 18.74
N SER A 308 -0.42 19.49 18.83
CA SER A 308 -0.22 20.23 20.09
C SER A 308 -1.25 19.90 21.16
N ARG A 309 -2.47 19.45 20.82
CA ARG A 309 -3.43 18.85 21.76
C ARG A 309 -3.02 17.46 22.22
N LEU A 310 -2.57 16.58 21.32
CA LEU A 310 -2.01 15.26 21.65
C LEU A 310 -0.75 15.38 22.52
N ARG A 311 0.11 16.37 22.23
CA ARG A 311 1.28 16.72 23.05
C ARG A 311 0.91 17.30 24.43
N ARG A 312 -0.31 17.83 24.60
CA ARG A 312 -0.87 18.24 25.91
C ARG A 312 -1.57 17.10 26.66
N LEU A 313 -2.15 16.13 25.95
CA LEU A 313 -2.88 15.00 26.53
C LEU A 313 -1.97 13.84 26.95
N ALA A 314 -0.76 13.74 26.39
CA ALA A 314 0.28 12.81 26.81
C ALA A 314 1.68 13.48 26.71
N PRO A 315 2.00 14.43 27.62
CA PRO A 315 3.24 15.22 27.54
C PRO A 315 4.51 14.36 27.69
N ASP A 316 4.42 13.22 28.36
CA ASP A 316 5.59 12.46 28.80
C ASP A 316 5.93 11.25 27.92
N ALA A 317 5.00 10.78 27.06
CA ALA A 317 5.25 9.57 26.25
C ALA A 317 6.38 9.77 25.24
N THR A 318 6.46 10.95 24.62
CA THR A 318 7.55 11.29 23.68
C THR A 318 8.86 11.58 24.41
N GLN A 319 8.78 12.14 25.62
CA GLN A 319 9.96 12.44 26.45
C GLN A 319 10.58 11.17 27.04
N GLU A 320 9.77 10.23 27.52
CA GLU A 320 10.25 8.93 28.02
C GLU A 320 10.90 8.10 26.93
N VAL A 321 10.35 8.13 25.71
CA VAL A 321 10.93 7.45 24.55
C VAL A 321 12.25 8.11 24.15
N LEU A 322 12.31 9.44 24.08
CA LEU A 322 13.54 10.18 23.77
C LEU A 322 14.62 9.98 24.85
N ASP A 323 14.23 9.96 26.13
CA ASP A 323 15.13 9.74 27.27
C ASP A 323 15.62 8.30 27.34
N ARG A 324 14.81 7.34 26.92
CA ARG A 324 15.22 5.94 26.74
C ARG A 324 16.22 5.81 25.59
N SER A 325 15.96 6.44 24.45
CA SER A 325 16.88 6.45 23.29
C SER A 325 18.20 7.18 23.58
N MET A 326 18.18 8.27 24.36
CA MET A 326 19.41 8.95 24.82
C MET A 326 20.23 8.07 25.76
N ARG A 327 19.59 7.31 26.66
CA ARG A 327 20.27 6.33 27.52
C ARG A 327 20.88 5.18 26.71
N GLU A 328 20.14 4.64 25.74
CA GLU A 328 20.61 3.60 24.81
C GLU A 328 21.79 4.09 23.94
N ALA A 329 21.81 5.37 23.57
CA ALA A 329 22.92 6.01 22.86
C ALA A 329 24.14 6.34 23.76
N GLY A 330 24.09 5.99 25.04
CA GLY A 330 25.18 6.21 26.01
C GLY A 330 25.36 7.67 26.41
N VAL A 331 24.33 8.51 26.27
CA VAL A 331 24.36 9.92 26.71
C VAL A 331 24.25 9.95 28.24
N PRO A 332 25.24 10.55 28.96
CA PRO A 332 25.16 10.68 30.40
C PRO A 332 23.96 11.55 30.83
N PRO A 333 23.31 11.26 31.97
CA PRO A 333 22.14 12.02 32.43
C PRO A 333 22.37 13.53 32.48
N GLU A 334 23.56 13.98 32.92
CA GLU A 334 23.89 15.41 32.97
C GLU A 334 24.06 16.09 31.59
N GLN A 335 23.99 15.34 30.49
CA GLN A 335 24.11 15.85 29.13
C GLN A 335 22.83 15.71 28.30
N MET A 336 21.81 15.03 28.81
CA MET A 336 20.55 14.78 28.09
C MET A 336 19.85 16.08 27.69
N ASP A 337 19.76 17.06 28.59
CA ASP A 337 19.14 18.36 28.31
C ASP A 337 19.88 19.15 27.22
N ARG A 338 21.21 19.03 27.17
CA ARG A 338 22.03 19.69 26.13
C ARG A 338 21.88 19.01 24.78
N VAL A 339 21.77 17.68 24.75
CA VAL A 339 21.52 16.92 23.52
C VAL A 339 20.10 17.21 23.01
N ARG A 340 19.12 17.34 23.91
CA ARG A 340 17.75 17.75 23.57
C ARG A 340 17.71 19.13 22.92
N GLN A 341 18.37 20.12 23.52
CA GLN A 341 18.50 21.47 22.94
C GLN A 341 19.23 21.46 21.58
N LEU A 342 20.16 20.53 21.35
CA LEU A 342 20.87 20.39 20.08
C LEU A 342 20.03 19.69 18.99
N LEU A 343 19.08 18.84 19.37
CA LEU A 343 18.15 18.17 18.46
C LEU A 343 16.98 19.08 18.05
N GLU A 344 16.53 19.94 18.95
CA GLU A 344 15.42 20.86 18.70
C GLU A 344 15.83 22.11 17.91
N ALA A 345 17.12 22.46 17.90
CA ALA A 345 17.62 23.65 17.21
C ALA A 345 17.92 23.38 15.73
N GLU A 346 17.31 24.15 14.83
CA GLU A 346 17.60 24.14 13.39
C GLU A 346 19.06 24.50 13.10
N ASP A 347 19.60 25.46 13.86
CA ASP A 347 21.02 25.86 13.85
C ASP A 347 21.75 25.46 15.14
N LEU A 348 23.05 25.21 15.06
CA LEU A 348 23.86 24.90 16.26
C LEU A 348 23.83 26.09 17.25
N PRO A 349 23.68 25.84 18.57
CA PRO A 349 23.73 26.88 19.58
C PRO A 349 25.02 27.72 19.46
N ARG A 350 24.90 29.04 19.52
CA ARG A 350 26.01 30.00 19.35
C ARG A 350 27.23 29.73 20.24
N SER A 351 27.07 29.05 21.37
CA SER A 351 28.18 28.61 22.25
C SER A 351 28.99 27.46 21.63
N VAL A 352 28.31 26.46 21.09
CA VAL A 352 28.89 25.29 20.41
C VAL A 352 29.52 25.72 19.09
N GLU A 353 28.84 26.58 18.34
CA GLU A 353 29.33 27.12 17.08
C GLU A 353 30.60 27.99 17.25
N ARG A 354 30.64 28.85 18.28
CA ARG A 354 31.86 29.60 18.64
C ARG A 354 33.02 28.69 19.03
N GLN A 355 32.74 27.57 19.70
CA GLN A 355 33.74 26.60 20.10
C GLN A 355 34.28 25.81 18.90
N LEU A 356 33.40 25.40 17.98
CA LEU A 356 33.78 24.78 16.70
C LEU A 356 34.61 25.73 15.82
N ASN A 357 34.21 26.99 15.72
CA ASN A 357 34.95 28.00 14.96
C ASN A 357 36.33 28.30 15.57
N ARG A 358 36.47 28.22 16.90
CA ARG A 358 37.78 28.34 17.57
C ARG A 358 38.70 27.15 17.26
N LEU A 359 38.16 25.93 17.27
CA LEU A 359 38.91 24.71 16.93
C LEU A 359 39.32 24.69 15.45
N ARG A 360 38.43 25.14 14.55
CA ARG A 360 38.74 25.30 13.11
C ARG A 360 39.88 26.30 12.87
N ARG A 361 39.91 27.42 13.59
CA ARG A 361 41.02 28.40 13.50
C ARG A 361 42.36 27.84 14.01
N GLN A 362 42.32 26.79 14.84
CA GLN A 362 43.51 26.09 15.34
C GLN A 362 43.90 24.89 14.45
N GLY A 363 43.18 24.65 13.34
CA GLY A 363 43.42 23.53 12.44
C GLY A 363 43.07 22.16 13.02
N ILE A 364 42.23 22.12 14.07
CA ILE A 364 41.84 20.88 14.75
C ILE A 364 40.50 20.40 14.17
N GLU A 365 40.55 19.32 13.40
CA GLU A 365 39.35 18.69 12.80
C GLU A 365 38.70 17.67 13.73
N ARG A 366 37.47 17.25 13.42
CA ARG A 366 36.68 16.31 14.25
C ARG A 366 37.36 14.95 14.42
N SER A 367 38.25 14.57 13.51
CA SER A 367 39.07 13.34 13.55
C SER A 367 40.39 13.48 14.32
N ASP A 368 40.81 14.71 14.68
CA ASP A 368 42.09 14.97 15.34
C ASP A 368 42.03 14.55 16.83
N PRO A 369 43.02 13.83 17.38
CA PRO A 369 43.05 13.42 18.79
C PRO A 369 42.99 14.60 19.78
N ARG A 370 43.30 15.83 19.35
CA ARG A 370 43.20 17.05 20.17
C ARG A 370 41.77 17.61 20.22
N PHE A 371 40.84 17.09 19.43
CA PHE A 371 39.44 17.52 19.45
C PHE A 371 38.80 17.13 20.79
N PRO A 372 38.13 18.05 21.51
CA PRO A 372 37.57 17.75 22.82
C PRO A 372 36.59 16.57 22.78
N ASP A 373 36.93 15.47 23.47
CA ASP A 373 36.13 14.24 23.45
C ASP A 373 34.69 14.43 23.91
N ARG A 374 34.45 15.38 24.81
CA ARG A 374 33.10 15.73 25.27
C ARG A 374 32.27 16.35 24.15
N LEU A 375 32.88 17.19 23.31
CA LEU A 375 32.20 17.82 22.17
C LEU A 375 32.00 16.83 21.02
N ARG A 376 32.97 15.93 20.81
CA ARG A 376 32.86 14.85 19.82
C ARG A 376 31.68 13.94 20.15
N ARG A 377 31.60 13.46 21.39
CA ARG A 377 30.49 12.61 21.86
C ARG A 377 29.12 13.28 21.76
N LEU A 378 29.04 14.58 22.04
CA LEU A 378 27.79 15.34 21.91
C LEU A 378 27.32 15.46 20.45
N LEU A 379 28.24 15.74 19.52
CA LEU A 379 27.91 15.81 18.10
C LEU A 379 27.61 14.42 17.53
N ASP A 380 28.36 13.39 17.93
CA ASP A 380 28.11 12.00 17.50
C ASP A 380 26.74 11.51 18.02
N ALA A 381 26.37 11.86 19.25
CA ALA A 381 25.06 11.55 19.82
C ALA A 381 23.93 12.28 19.08
N ARG A 382 24.10 13.57 18.78
CA ARG A 382 23.15 14.33 17.96
C ARG A 382 22.96 13.70 16.58
N ASP A 383 24.06 13.36 15.90
CA ASP A 383 24.03 12.76 14.56
C ASP A 383 23.39 11.37 14.59
N ARG A 384 23.63 10.56 15.63
CA ARG A 384 22.99 9.25 15.83
C ARG A 384 21.49 9.36 16.13
N LEU A 385 21.10 10.31 16.98
CA LEU A 385 19.70 10.51 17.39
C LEU A 385 18.87 11.19 16.29
N ALA A 386 19.46 12.08 15.48
CA ALA A 386 18.81 12.67 14.30
C ALA A 386 18.51 11.62 13.22
N ASN A 387 19.26 10.52 13.21
CA ASN A 387 19.07 9.38 12.32
C ASN A 387 18.17 8.27 12.93
N LEU A 388 17.54 8.48 14.09
CA LEU A 388 16.60 7.51 14.66
C LEU A 388 15.21 7.61 14.01
N PRO A 389 14.58 6.48 13.65
CA PRO A 389 13.28 6.46 12.95
C PRO A 389 12.13 7.12 13.72
N SER A 390 12.16 7.08 15.07
CA SER A 390 11.10 7.64 15.92
C SER A 390 11.01 9.17 15.89
N TYR A 391 12.09 9.85 15.47
CA TYR A 391 12.11 11.30 15.26
C TYR A 391 11.84 11.66 13.78
N ALA A 392 12.16 10.74 12.87
CA ALA A 392 11.94 10.86 11.43
C ALA A 392 10.47 10.74 11.01
N SER A 393 9.61 10.08 11.80
CA SER A 393 8.16 9.94 11.52
C SER A 393 7.38 11.26 11.45
N SER A 394 7.95 12.35 11.94
CA SER A 394 7.38 13.70 11.79
C SER A 394 7.85 14.42 10.51
N ARG A 395 8.77 13.82 9.74
CA ARG A 395 9.36 14.33 8.49
C ARG A 395 9.09 13.44 7.28
N GLU A 396 8.33 12.36 7.43
CA GLU A 396 8.32 11.22 6.50
C GLU A 396 7.59 11.41 5.16
N PHE A 397 7.06 12.61 4.88
CA PHE A 397 6.84 13.04 3.51
C PHE A 397 7.25 14.50 3.30
N ARG A 398 8.56 14.77 3.35
CA ARG A 398 9.12 15.89 2.59
C ARG A 398 9.80 15.32 1.35
N PRO A 399 9.42 15.75 0.13
CA PRO A 399 10.24 15.44 -1.04
C PRO A 399 11.68 15.86 -0.72
N THR A 400 12.61 14.93 -0.90
CA THR A 400 14.03 15.10 -0.56
C THR A 400 14.73 16.21 -1.35
N ASP A 401 14.03 16.81 -2.32
CA ASP A 401 14.37 18.08 -2.95
C ASP A 401 13.08 18.83 -3.29
N SER A 402 12.79 19.91 -2.54
CA SER A 402 12.16 21.15 -3.05
C SER A 402 11.65 21.97 -1.87
N GLY A 403 11.84 23.29 -1.91
CA GLY A 403 10.99 24.22 -1.17
C GLY A 403 9.50 24.06 -1.56
N PRO A 404 8.61 24.97 -1.12
CA PRO A 404 7.22 24.95 -1.57
C PRO A 404 7.15 24.84 -3.09
N LEU A 405 6.26 23.97 -3.61
CA LEU A 405 6.01 23.86 -5.04
C LEU A 405 5.70 25.24 -5.62
N ASP A 406 6.17 25.50 -6.83
CA ASP A 406 5.74 26.69 -7.54
C ASP A 406 4.24 26.58 -7.88
N ALA A 407 3.57 27.73 -8.05
CA ALA A 407 2.12 27.78 -8.26
C ALA A 407 1.64 26.97 -9.48
N ARG A 408 2.53 26.73 -10.46
CA ARG A 408 2.24 25.88 -11.60
C ARG A 408 2.24 24.41 -11.18
N THR A 409 3.32 23.89 -10.58
CA THR A 409 3.39 22.47 -10.19
C THR A 409 2.30 22.12 -9.17
N ALA A 410 1.98 23.02 -8.24
CA ALA A 410 0.92 22.82 -7.28
C ALA A 410 -0.48 22.66 -7.93
N ALA A 411 -0.78 23.45 -8.97
CA ALA A 411 -2.04 23.31 -9.72
C ALA A 411 -2.16 21.98 -10.47
N TRP A 412 -1.04 21.49 -11.02
CA TRP A 412 -0.99 20.17 -11.66
C TRP A 412 -1.09 19.03 -10.66
N SER A 413 -0.47 19.17 -9.49
CA SER A 413 -0.59 18.20 -8.39
C SER A 413 -2.04 18.12 -7.90
N ALA A 414 -2.69 19.26 -7.66
CA ALA A 414 -4.11 19.30 -7.28
C ALA A 414 -5.02 18.63 -8.32
N LEU A 415 -4.73 18.79 -9.63
CA LEU A 415 -5.49 18.11 -10.68
C LEU A 415 -5.29 16.60 -10.64
N ALA A 416 -4.04 16.14 -10.50
CA ALA A 416 -3.72 14.72 -10.36
C ALA A 416 -4.41 14.10 -9.15
N GLN A 417 -4.38 14.79 -8.01
CA GLN A 417 -5.04 14.35 -6.79
C GLN A 417 -6.56 14.27 -6.94
N ALA A 418 -7.19 15.27 -7.56
CA ALA A 418 -8.63 15.25 -7.84
C ALA A 418 -9.03 14.06 -8.74
N LEU A 419 -8.17 13.70 -9.71
CA LEU A 419 -8.39 12.54 -10.57
C LEU A 419 -8.19 11.22 -9.80
N PHE A 420 -7.18 11.11 -8.93
CA PHE A 420 -7.02 9.95 -8.05
C PHE A 420 -8.22 9.76 -7.10
N ALA A 421 -8.85 10.84 -6.66
CA ALA A 421 -10.04 10.81 -5.82
C ALA A 421 -11.37 10.59 -6.60
N SER A 422 -11.31 10.47 -7.93
CA SER A 422 -12.51 10.31 -8.76
C SER A 422 -13.05 8.88 -8.77
N ALA A 423 -14.37 8.74 -8.93
CA ALA A 423 -14.99 7.42 -9.11
C ALA A 423 -14.41 6.68 -10.34
N ASP A 424 -14.14 7.39 -11.44
CA ASP A 424 -13.56 6.80 -12.65
C ASP A 424 -12.17 6.19 -12.41
N PHE A 425 -11.40 6.71 -11.45
CA PHE A 425 -10.11 6.13 -11.07
C PHE A 425 -10.28 4.88 -10.20
N LEU A 426 -11.28 4.88 -9.31
CA LEU A 426 -11.51 3.80 -8.36
C LEU A 426 -12.28 2.61 -8.93
N TYR A 427 -12.98 2.79 -10.06
CA TYR A 427 -13.84 1.75 -10.64
C TYR A 427 -13.35 1.33 -12.03
N ARG A 428 -13.39 0.02 -12.30
CA ARG A 428 -13.29 -0.52 -13.66
C ARG A 428 -14.69 -0.72 -14.25
N PRO A 429 -14.89 -0.40 -15.54
CA PRO A 429 -16.13 -0.67 -16.25
C PRO A 429 -16.41 -2.17 -16.45
#